data_AF-A0A2V8VDZ2-F1
#
_entry.id   AF-A0A2V8VDZ2-F1
#
_cell.length_a   1.000
_cell.length_b   1.000
_cell.length_c   1.000
_cell.angle_alpha   90.00
_cell.angle_beta   90.00
_cell.angle_gamma   90.00
#
_symmetry.space_group_name_H-M   'P 1'
#
loop_
_entity.id
_entity.type
_entity.pdbx_description
1 polymer ?
#
loop_
_entity_poly.entity_id
_entity_poly.type
_entity_poly.pdbx_seq_one_letter_code
_entity_poly.pdbx_strand_id
1 'polypeptide(L)'
;MPKGGDAPREDDSTGYALAHDPESRSLQLKLREYALTHESELLSMLESSADARQRVTSANALGYARKSTGQVAALVRASRDPDDDVRNEAIRALGVLASSDHRLASQIPATNFIDMINSGTWSDRNKGSFLLLELTRNRNPALLTALQTRPMDSLIEMSKWRSHELPSRFVLGRIAGIPEERLLLLVSGQLEPILDTLPHA
;
A
#
# COMPACT_ATOMS: atom_id res chain seq x y z
N MET A 1 -14.94 13.30 5.59
CA MET A 1 -13.91 12.32 5.17
C MET A 1 -13.77 12.41 3.66
N PRO A 2 -12.59 12.72 3.10
CA PRO A 2 -12.40 12.67 1.65
C PRO A 2 -12.55 11.22 1.21
N LYS A 3 -13.38 10.98 0.20
CA LYS A 3 -13.56 9.66 -0.42
C LYS A 3 -12.25 9.31 -1.13
N GLY A 4 -11.61 8.21 -0.73
CA GLY A 4 -10.28 7.81 -1.20
C GLY A 4 -10.17 7.35 -2.67
N GLY A 5 -10.97 7.92 -3.58
CA GLY A 5 -11.02 7.55 -4.99
C GLY A 5 -10.50 8.61 -5.98
N ASP A 6 -10.11 9.79 -5.49
CA ASP A 6 -9.70 10.91 -6.36
C ASP A 6 -8.46 11.61 -5.79
N ALA A 7 -7.46 10.83 -5.39
CA ALA A 7 -6.14 11.40 -5.13
C ALA A 7 -5.68 12.09 -6.43
N PRO A 8 -5.35 13.39 -6.41
CA PRO A 8 -4.69 14.05 -7.54
C PRO A 8 -3.56 13.15 -8.02
N ARG A 9 -3.30 13.06 -9.34
CA ARG A 9 -2.13 12.31 -9.82
C ARG A 9 -0.90 12.79 -9.05
N GLU A 10 -0.37 11.94 -8.18
CA GLU A 10 0.85 12.17 -7.41
C GLU A 10 2.00 11.49 -8.15
N ASP A 11 3.16 12.13 -8.12
CA ASP A 11 4.43 11.56 -8.52
C ASP A 11 5.12 10.96 -7.29
N ASP A 12 5.15 9.63 -7.24
CA ASP A 12 5.77 8.86 -6.17
C ASP A 12 7.20 8.42 -6.52
N SER A 13 7.73 8.78 -7.70
CA SER A 13 8.97 8.23 -8.26
C SER A 13 10.22 8.45 -7.39
N THR A 14 10.15 9.41 -6.46
CA THR A 14 11.26 9.74 -5.55
C THR A 14 11.11 9.14 -4.14
N GLY A 15 10.07 8.34 -3.92
CA GLY A 15 9.80 7.63 -2.65
C GLY A 15 9.11 8.46 -1.58
N TYR A 16 8.45 9.53 -2.00
CA TYR A 16 7.47 10.30 -1.25
C TYR A 16 6.52 10.93 -2.27
N ALA A 17 5.27 11.17 -1.88
CA ALA A 17 4.23 11.56 -2.82
C ALA A 17 4.24 13.06 -3.11
N LEU A 18 4.32 13.44 -4.38
CA LEU A 18 4.25 14.84 -4.79
C LEU A 18 3.09 15.09 -5.76
N ALA A 19 2.14 15.90 -5.35
CA ALA A 19 1.05 16.37 -6.21
C ALA A 19 1.58 17.16 -7.42
N HIS A 20 0.83 17.12 -8.52
CA HIS A 20 1.03 18.02 -9.65
C HIS A 20 0.52 19.44 -9.38
N ASP A 21 -0.48 19.58 -8.52
CA ASP A 21 -0.97 20.89 -8.08
C ASP A 21 0.15 21.65 -7.34
N PRO A 22 0.54 22.86 -7.79
CA PRO A 22 1.68 23.58 -7.23
C PRO A 22 1.55 23.93 -5.73
N GLU A 23 0.35 24.27 -5.27
CA GLU A 23 0.12 24.63 -3.86
C GLU A 23 0.30 23.42 -2.95
N SER A 24 -0.37 22.32 -3.29
CA SER A 24 -0.24 21.04 -2.59
C SER A 24 1.21 20.54 -2.59
N ARG A 25 1.89 20.64 -3.74
CA ARG A 25 3.29 20.26 -3.90
C ARG A 25 4.20 21.09 -2.98
N SER A 26 3.96 22.39 -2.87
CA SER A 26 4.74 23.27 -1.99
C SER A 26 4.61 22.85 -0.52
N LEU A 27 3.39 22.51 -0.08
CA LEU A 27 3.15 22.01 1.28
C LEU A 27 3.84 20.66 1.53
N GLN A 28 3.80 19.75 0.57
CA GLN A 28 4.48 18.46 0.65
C GLN A 28 6.00 18.60 0.73
N LEU A 29 6.59 19.56 0.00
CA LEU A 29 8.02 19.86 0.10
C LEU A 29 8.41 20.42 1.47
N LYS A 30 7.58 21.27 2.06
CA LYS A 30 7.76 21.74 3.45
C LYS A 30 7.63 20.59 4.46
N LEU A 31 6.66 19.70 4.27
CA LEU A 31 6.51 18.50 5.10
C LEU A 31 7.74 17.60 5.00
N ARG A 32 8.32 17.45 3.80
CA ARG A 32 9.58 16.74 3.61
C ARG A 32 10.75 17.38 4.36
N GLU A 33 10.92 18.70 4.26
CA GLU A 33 11.97 19.40 5.00
C GLU A 33 11.82 19.20 6.52
N TYR A 34 10.59 19.30 7.02
CA TYR A 34 10.27 19.00 8.41
C TYR A 34 10.60 17.55 8.77
N ALA A 35 10.16 16.57 7.98
CA ALA A 35 10.39 15.16 8.24
C ALA A 35 11.88 14.79 8.24
N LEU A 36 12.68 15.40 7.36
CA LEU A 36 14.13 15.19 7.32
C LEU A 36 14.84 15.78 8.54
N THR A 37 14.32 16.88 9.08
CA THR A 37 14.88 17.55 10.28
C THR A 37 14.49 16.82 11.56
N HIS A 38 13.27 16.29 11.63
CA HIS A 38 12.66 15.75 12.84
C HIS A 38 12.47 14.22 12.82
N GLU A 39 13.19 13.48 11.98
CA GLU A 39 12.98 12.04 11.75
C GLU A 39 12.96 11.23 13.07
N SER A 40 13.92 11.46 13.96
CA SER A 40 13.99 10.76 15.25
C SER A 40 12.79 11.03 16.17
N GLU A 41 12.29 12.27 16.18
CA GLU A 41 11.12 12.67 16.99
C GLU A 41 9.85 12.03 16.43
N LEU A 42 9.71 12.03 15.10
CA LEU A 42 8.59 11.40 14.40
C LEU A 42 8.56 9.89 14.62
N LEU A 43 9.72 9.22 14.58
CA LEU A 43 9.82 7.79 14.89
C LEU A 43 9.38 7.49 16.33
N SER A 44 9.86 8.27 17.30
CA SER A 44 9.48 8.14 18.71
C SER A 44 7.98 8.37 18.93
N MET A 45 7.43 9.41 18.30
CA MET A 45 6.02 9.76 18.40
C MET A 45 5.12 8.69 17.78
N LEU A 46 5.47 8.16 16.60
CA LEU A 46 4.76 7.05 15.97
C LEU A 46 4.77 5.80 16.86
N GLU A 47 5.87 5.52 17.53
CA GLU A 47 6.02 4.31 18.35
C GLU A 47 5.30 4.40 19.70
N SER A 48 5.29 5.56 20.35
CA SER A 48 4.98 5.65 21.78
C SER A 48 3.90 6.65 22.16
N SER A 49 3.43 7.51 21.25
CA SER A 49 2.39 8.48 21.61
C SER A 49 1.08 7.79 21.95
N ALA A 50 0.49 8.17 23.08
CA ALA A 50 -0.86 7.74 23.46
C ALA A 50 -1.95 8.37 22.57
N ASP A 51 -1.66 9.50 21.91
CA ASP A 51 -2.60 10.19 21.03
C ASP A 51 -2.51 9.63 19.61
N ALA A 52 -3.59 9.01 19.14
CA ALA A 52 -3.66 8.48 17.78
C ALA A 52 -3.42 9.55 16.71
N ARG A 53 -3.87 10.80 16.92
CA ARG A 53 -3.66 11.88 15.94
C ARG A 53 -2.19 12.21 15.77
N GLN A 54 -1.42 12.18 16.86
CA GLN A 54 0.02 12.36 16.81
C GLN A 54 0.71 11.22 16.03
N ARG A 55 0.24 9.98 16.23
CA ARG A 55 0.72 8.83 15.46
C ARG A 55 0.36 8.93 13.97
N VAL A 56 -0.86 9.37 13.64
CA VAL A 56 -1.30 9.63 12.25
C VAL A 56 -0.39 10.67 11.58
N THR A 57 -0.20 11.83 12.22
CA THR A 57 0.69 12.88 11.70
C THR A 57 2.12 12.39 11.54
N SER A 58 2.60 11.57 12.48
CA SER A 58 3.95 10.99 12.41
C SER A 58 4.09 9.99 11.27
N ALA A 59 3.12 9.09 11.08
CA ALA A 59 3.11 8.15 9.96
C ALA A 59 3.09 8.88 8.61
N ASN A 60 2.26 9.93 8.49
CA ASN A 60 2.19 10.77 7.30
C ASN A 60 3.53 11.47 7.02
N ALA A 61 4.10 12.17 8.00
CA ALA A 61 5.37 12.86 7.86
C ALA A 61 6.54 11.90 7.57
N LEU A 62 6.55 10.72 8.21
CA LEU A 62 7.53 9.69 7.93
C LEU A 62 7.45 9.18 6.50
N GLY A 63 6.30 9.24 5.82
CA GLY A 63 6.21 8.99 4.37
C GLY A 63 7.03 9.95 3.52
N TYR A 64 7.45 11.09 4.06
CA TYR A 64 8.29 12.10 3.40
C TYR A 64 9.73 12.14 3.91
N ALA A 65 10.09 11.29 4.87
CA ALA A 65 11.41 11.26 5.49
C ALA A 65 12.50 10.70 4.56
N ARG A 66 13.69 10.43 5.11
CA ARG A 66 14.76 9.76 4.38
C ARG A 66 14.39 8.30 4.16
N LYS A 67 14.46 7.85 2.91
CA LYS A 67 14.35 6.44 2.54
C LYS A 67 15.33 5.60 3.35
N SER A 68 14.82 4.81 4.29
CA SER A 68 15.64 4.01 5.20
C SER A 68 14.96 2.72 5.63
N THR A 69 15.76 1.74 6.04
CA THR A 69 15.25 0.49 6.61
C THR A 69 14.51 0.74 7.94
N GLY A 70 14.96 1.74 8.70
CA GLY A 70 14.33 2.17 9.96
C GLY A 70 12.93 2.76 9.75
N GLN A 71 12.78 3.62 8.74
CA GLN A 71 11.49 4.18 8.30
C GLN A 71 10.52 3.04 7.90
N VAL A 72 10.96 2.12 7.03
CA VAL A 72 10.15 0.96 6.62
C VAL A 72 9.73 0.13 7.84
N ALA A 73 10.67 -0.19 8.74
CA ALA A 73 10.38 -0.98 9.93
C ALA A 73 9.36 -0.29 10.87
N ALA A 74 9.46 1.02 11.05
CA ALA A 74 8.53 1.79 11.86
C ALA A 74 7.11 1.81 11.24
N LEU A 75 7.01 2.06 9.94
CA LEU A 75 5.72 2.04 9.23
C LEU A 75 5.10 0.64 9.19
N VAL A 76 5.91 -0.42 9.06
CA VAL A 76 5.43 -1.81 9.16
C VAL A 76 4.88 -2.11 10.56
N ARG A 77 5.48 -1.59 11.63
CA ARG A 77 4.90 -1.70 12.99
C ARG A 77 3.58 -0.94 13.07
N ALA A 78 3.54 0.30 12.60
CA ALA A 78 2.34 1.14 12.61
C ALA A 78 1.19 0.59 11.73
N SER A 79 1.48 -0.25 10.74
CA SER A 79 0.43 -0.97 10.01
C SER A 79 -0.38 -1.97 10.86
N ARG A 80 -0.01 -2.16 12.14
CA ARG A 80 -0.76 -2.95 13.14
C ARG A 80 -1.33 -2.10 14.26
N ASP A 81 -1.33 -0.77 14.11
CA ASP A 81 -1.86 0.14 15.13
C ASP A 81 -3.35 -0.16 15.39
N PRO A 82 -3.82 -0.08 16.65
CA PRO A 82 -5.25 -0.22 16.95
C PRO A 82 -6.12 0.82 16.24
N ASP A 83 -5.58 2.01 15.98
CA ASP A 83 -6.27 3.08 15.27
C ASP A 83 -6.19 2.89 13.74
N ASP A 84 -7.33 2.96 13.06
CA ASP A 84 -7.43 2.69 11.63
C ASP A 84 -6.84 3.80 10.77
N ASP A 85 -6.89 5.06 11.20
CA ASP A 85 -6.24 6.17 10.51
C ASP A 85 -4.71 6.04 10.56
N VAL A 86 -4.14 5.57 11.68
CA VAL A 86 -2.71 5.28 11.77
C VAL A 86 -2.32 4.16 10.80
N ARG A 87 -3.07 3.06 10.77
CA ARG A 87 -2.83 1.98 9.80
C ARG A 87 -2.92 2.49 8.37
N ASN A 88 -3.91 3.32 8.05
CA ASN A 88 -4.13 3.89 6.72
C ASN A 88 -2.93 4.72 6.25
N GLU A 89 -2.43 5.63 7.08
CA GLU A 89 -1.27 6.47 6.74
C GLU A 89 0.02 5.65 6.63
N ALA A 90 0.22 4.70 7.55
CA ALA A 90 1.38 3.82 7.51
C ALA A 90 1.43 2.99 6.20
N ILE A 91 0.30 2.41 5.80
CA ILE A 91 0.21 1.60 4.57
C ILE A 91 0.34 2.48 3.32
N ARG A 92 -0.22 3.69 3.32
CA ARG A 92 -0.04 4.64 2.22
C ARG A 92 1.45 4.95 2.03
N ALA A 93 2.16 5.32 3.10
CA ALA A 93 3.59 5.62 3.05
C ALA A 93 4.40 4.40 2.56
N LEU A 94 4.08 3.20 3.04
CA LEU A 94 4.70 1.96 2.54
C LEU A 94 4.46 1.72 1.06
N GLY A 95 3.25 2.00 0.55
CA GLY A 95 2.92 1.88 -0.86
C GLY A 95 3.76 2.79 -1.75
N VAL A 96 3.91 4.05 -1.36
CA VAL A 96 4.77 5.04 -2.05
C VAL A 96 6.24 4.62 -2.03
N LEU A 97 6.73 4.12 -0.89
CA LEU A 97 8.10 3.61 -0.80
C LEU A 97 8.30 2.38 -1.71
N ALA A 98 7.35 1.44 -1.69
CA ALA A 98 7.41 0.21 -2.46
C ALA A 98 7.33 0.46 -3.97
N SER A 99 6.53 1.42 -4.41
CA SER A 99 6.39 1.78 -5.83
C SER A 99 7.63 2.45 -6.38
N SER A 100 8.37 3.19 -5.55
CA SER A 100 9.57 3.93 -5.93
C SER A 100 10.87 3.13 -5.89
N ASP A 101 10.94 2.09 -5.06
CA ASP A 101 12.20 1.42 -4.72
C ASP A 101 12.01 -0.07 -4.41
N HIS A 102 12.33 -0.91 -5.39
CA HIS A 102 12.21 -2.36 -5.24
C HIS A 102 13.05 -2.95 -4.10
N ARG A 103 14.15 -2.30 -3.69
CA ARG A 103 14.96 -2.76 -2.56
C ARG A 103 14.28 -2.48 -1.22
N LEU A 104 13.46 -1.43 -1.13
CA LEU A 104 12.64 -1.18 0.05
C LEU A 104 11.40 -2.06 0.03
N ALA A 105 10.78 -2.24 -1.13
CA ALA A 105 9.63 -3.14 -1.30
C ALA A 105 9.93 -4.56 -0.78
N SER A 106 11.11 -5.09 -1.08
CA SER A 106 11.53 -6.43 -0.63
C SER A 106 11.74 -6.56 0.89
N GLN A 107 11.82 -5.44 1.62
CA GLN A 107 11.95 -5.43 3.08
C GLN A 107 10.59 -5.40 3.79
N ILE A 108 9.50 -5.18 3.05
CA ILE A 108 8.16 -5.10 3.62
C ILE A 108 7.59 -6.52 3.76
N PRO A 109 7.37 -7.04 4.99
CA PRO A 109 6.80 -8.36 5.18
C PRO A 109 5.31 -8.36 4.82
N ALA A 110 4.92 -9.23 3.89
CA ALA A 110 3.56 -9.26 3.36
C ALA A 110 2.49 -9.80 4.34
N THR A 111 2.88 -10.54 5.38
CA THR A 111 1.97 -11.31 6.25
C THR A 111 0.80 -10.47 6.79
N ASN A 112 1.08 -9.28 7.33
CA ASN A 112 0.04 -8.41 7.89
C ASN A 112 -0.99 -7.98 6.83
N PHE A 113 -0.51 -7.67 5.63
CA PHE A 113 -1.36 -7.18 4.55
C PHE A 113 -2.19 -8.32 3.95
N ILE A 114 -1.67 -9.55 3.95
CA ILE A 114 -2.44 -10.75 3.64
C ILE A 114 -3.58 -10.95 4.64
N ASP A 115 -3.31 -10.78 5.94
CA ASP A 115 -4.35 -10.87 6.99
C ASP A 115 -5.41 -9.78 6.83
N MET A 116 -5.00 -8.55 6.45
CA MET A 116 -5.92 -7.45 6.17
C MET A 116 -6.89 -7.74 5.03
N ILE A 117 -6.50 -8.51 4.00
CA ILE A 117 -7.41 -8.89 2.91
C ILE A 117 -8.58 -9.73 3.42
N ASN A 118 -8.36 -10.56 4.43
CA ASN A 118 -9.38 -11.40 5.07
C ASN A 118 -10.12 -10.72 6.22
N SER A 119 -9.78 -9.48 6.54
CA SER A 119 -10.45 -8.73 7.61
C SER A 119 -11.89 -8.36 7.22
N GLY A 120 -12.76 -8.14 8.22
CA GLY A 120 -14.09 -7.56 8.01
C GLY A 120 -14.08 -6.04 7.79
N THR A 121 -12.92 -5.39 7.91
CA THR A 121 -12.78 -3.94 7.87
C THR A 121 -12.47 -3.47 6.46
N TRP A 122 -13.32 -2.63 5.89
CA TRP A 122 -13.15 -2.18 4.51
C TRP A 122 -11.82 -1.42 4.27
N SER A 123 -11.41 -0.55 5.19
CA SER A 123 -10.15 0.21 5.07
C SER A 123 -8.93 -0.69 5.04
N ASP A 124 -8.87 -1.71 5.92
CA ASP A 124 -7.80 -2.71 5.94
C ASP A 124 -7.73 -3.45 4.60
N ARG A 125 -8.85 -3.95 4.08
CA ARG A 125 -8.90 -4.65 2.78
C ARG A 125 -8.42 -3.75 1.64
N ASN A 126 -8.96 -2.52 1.56
CA ASN A 126 -8.59 -1.56 0.53
C ASN A 126 -7.08 -1.24 0.58
N LYS A 127 -6.55 -0.82 1.75
CA LYS A 127 -5.14 -0.45 1.90
C LYS A 127 -4.19 -1.64 1.74
N GLY A 128 -4.52 -2.77 2.34
CA GLY A 128 -3.75 -4.01 2.20
C GLY A 128 -3.61 -4.43 0.73
N SER A 129 -4.70 -4.35 -0.04
CA SER A 129 -4.67 -4.70 -1.47
C SER A 129 -3.83 -3.73 -2.30
N PHE A 130 -3.86 -2.43 -1.99
CA PHE A 130 -3.00 -1.42 -2.63
C PHE A 130 -1.51 -1.68 -2.39
N LEU A 131 -1.13 -2.03 -1.16
CA LEU A 131 0.27 -2.36 -0.90
C LEU A 131 0.66 -3.70 -1.54
N LEU A 132 -0.20 -4.72 -1.51
CA LEU A 132 0.07 -6.00 -2.17
C LEU A 132 0.18 -5.86 -3.69
N LEU A 133 -0.55 -4.94 -4.31
CA LEU A 133 -0.33 -4.53 -5.70
C LEU A 133 1.12 -4.08 -5.92
N GLU A 134 1.72 -3.31 -5.02
CA GLU A 134 3.12 -2.90 -5.18
C GLU A 134 4.09 -4.06 -4.91
N LEU A 135 3.87 -4.81 -3.83
CA LEU A 135 4.77 -5.91 -3.42
C LEU A 135 4.78 -7.08 -4.42
N THR A 136 3.71 -7.28 -5.18
CA THR A 136 3.63 -8.36 -6.18
C THR A 136 4.22 -8.01 -7.54
N ARG A 137 4.68 -6.77 -7.78
CA ARG A 137 5.25 -6.36 -9.10
C ARG A 137 6.40 -7.26 -9.57
N ASN A 138 7.26 -7.71 -8.64
CA ASN A 138 8.39 -8.58 -8.95
C ASN A 138 8.02 -10.08 -9.03
N ARG A 139 6.74 -10.43 -8.82
CA ARG A 139 6.22 -11.81 -8.85
C ARG A 139 7.02 -12.78 -7.97
N ASN A 140 7.40 -12.34 -6.76
CA ASN A 140 8.04 -13.20 -5.78
C ASN A 140 7.21 -14.49 -5.57
N PRO A 141 7.76 -15.68 -5.88
CA PRO A 141 6.98 -16.92 -5.85
C PRO A 141 6.40 -17.25 -4.47
N ALA A 142 7.15 -17.00 -3.40
CA ALA A 142 6.68 -17.27 -2.03
C ALA A 142 5.49 -16.38 -1.66
N LEU A 143 5.53 -15.10 -2.06
CA LEU A 143 4.40 -14.19 -1.87
C LEU A 143 3.17 -14.61 -2.69
N LEU A 144 3.35 -14.96 -3.96
CA LEU A 144 2.24 -15.41 -4.81
C LEU A 144 1.60 -16.69 -4.28
N THR A 145 2.39 -17.67 -3.84
CA THR A 145 1.87 -18.88 -3.19
C THR A 145 1.12 -18.56 -1.89
N ALA A 146 1.62 -17.63 -1.08
CA ALA A 146 0.92 -17.21 0.14
C ALA A 146 -0.43 -16.53 -0.16
N LEU A 147 -0.50 -15.72 -1.22
CA LEU A 147 -1.74 -15.07 -1.67
C LEU A 147 -2.73 -16.06 -2.30
N GLN A 148 -2.24 -17.09 -2.98
CA GLN A 148 -3.07 -18.17 -3.52
C GLN A 148 -3.68 -19.05 -2.41
N THR A 149 -2.97 -19.23 -1.29
CA THR A 149 -3.37 -20.21 -0.25
C THR A 149 -4.16 -19.62 0.91
N ARG A 150 -4.13 -18.29 1.13
CA ARG A 150 -4.71 -17.67 2.33
C ARG A 150 -5.90 -16.72 2.05
N PRO A 151 -5.77 -15.69 1.20
CA PRO A 151 -6.87 -14.75 0.95
C PRO A 151 -7.53 -14.89 -0.43
N MET A 152 -7.40 -16.03 -1.13
CA MET A 152 -7.86 -16.16 -2.52
C MET A 152 -9.34 -15.78 -2.70
N ASP A 153 -10.23 -16.32 -1.88
CA ASP A 153 -11.68 -16.03 -1.97
C ASP A 153 -11.97 -14.54 -1.75
N SER A 154 -11.30 -13.93 -0.77
CA SER A 154 -11.41 -12.50 -0.48
C SER A 154 -10.89 -11.64 -1.64
N LEU A 155 -9.79 -12.04 -2.29
CA LEU A 155 -9.28 -11.35 -3.47
C LEU A 155 -10.24 -11.46 -4.67
N ILE A 156 -10.83 -12.65 -4.88
CA ILE A 156 -11.85 -12.86 -5.92
C ILE A 156 -13.08 -12.00 -5.65
N GLU A 157 -13.55 -11.94 -4.40
CA GLU A 157 -14.67 -11.09 -4.01
C GLU A 157 -14.35 -9.59 -4.25
N MET A 158 -13.18 -9.13 -3.81
CA MET A 158 -12.73 -7.74 -3.99
C MET A 158 -12.56 -7.35 -5.45
N SER A 159 -12.15 -8.28 -6.31
CA SER A 159 -12.03 -8.03 -7.75
C SER A 159 -13.35 -7.68 -8.45
N LYS A 160 -14.47 -7.93 -7.77
CA LYS A 160 -15.85 -7.67 -8.23
C LYS A 160 -16.47 -6.43 -7.58
N TRP A 161 -15.74 -5.71 -6.74
CA TRP A 161 -16.23 -4.47 -6.13
C TRP A 161 -16.57 -3.42 -7.20
N ARG A 162 -17.50 -2.52 -6.86
CA ARG A 162 -17.87 -1.39 -7.73
C ARG A 162 -16.79 -0.31 -7.83
N SER A 163 -15.86 -0.32 -6.87
CA SER A 163 -14.76 0.63 -6.73
C SER A 163 -13.66 -0.03 -5.92
N HIS A 164 -12.40 0.34 -6.17
CA HIS A 164 -11.22 -0.24 -5.49
C HIS A 164 -10.97 -1.72 -5.80
N GLU A 165 -11.52 -2.21 -6.91
CA GLU A 165 -11.34 -3.57 -7.41
C GLU A 165 -9.98 -3.79 -8.08
N LEU A 166 -9.41 -2.73 -8.68
CA LEU A 166 -8.21 -2.82 -9.51
C LEU A 166 -7.01 -3.49 -8.80
N PRO A 167 -6.63 -3.12 -7.55
CA PRO A 167 -5.50 -3.77 -6.88
C PRO A 167 -5.67 -5.29 -6.79
N SER A 168 -6.89 -5.76 -6.47
CA SER A 168 -7.18 -7.20 -6.37
C SER A 168 -7.13 -7.89 -7.74
N ARG A 169 -7.61 -7.23 -8.80
CA ARG A 169 -7.51 -7.76 -10.18
C ARG A 169 -6.06 -7.94 -10.62
N PHE A 170 -5.20 -6.97 -10.32
CA PHE A 170 -3.76 -7.09 -10.61
C PHE A 170 -3.13 -8.24 -9.82
N VAL A 171 -3.42 -8.35 -8.52
CA VAL A 171 -2.88 -9.43 -7.69
C VAL A 171 -3.32 -10.79 -8.23
N LEU A 172 -4.61 -10.98 -8.53
CA LEU A 172 -5.13 -12.22 -9.12
C LEU A 172 -4.49 -12.54 -10.47
N GLY A 173 -4.36 -11.55 -11.37
CA GLY A 173 -3.71 -11.76 -12.66
C GLY A 173 -2.24 -12.16 -12.54
N ARG A 174 -1.53 -11.65 -11.52
CA ARG A 174 -0.15 -12.06 -11.22
C ARG A 174 -0.08 -13.48 -10.66
N ILE A 175 -1.02 -13.88 -9.81
CA ILE A 175 -1.18 -15.28 -9.35
C ILE A 175 -1.45 -16.20 -10.54
N ALA A 176 -2.32 -15.78 -11.47
CA ALA A 176 -2.62 -16.51 -12.70
C ALA A 176 -1.46 -16.54 -13.73
N GLY A 177 -0.32 -15.90 -13.45
CA GLY A 177 0.82 -15.88 -14.37
C GLY A 177 0.59 -15.05 -15.64
N ILE A 178 -0.46 -14.22 -15.70
CA ILE A 178 -0.77 -13.38 -16.87
C ILE A 178 0.34 -12.33 -17.05
N PRO A 179 0.96 -12.18 -18.24
CA PRO A 179 1.98 -11.16 -18.49
C PRO A 179 1.48 -9.74 -18.22
N GLU A 180 2.35 -8.86 -17.73
CA GLU A 180 1.95 -7.53 -17.24
C GLU A 180 1.26 -6.67 -18.30
N GLU A 181 1.75 -6.69 -19.54
CA GLU A 181 1.16 -5.99 -20.69
C GLU A 181 -0.28 -6.43 -20.96
N ARG A 182 -0.53 -7.75 -20.90
CA ARG A 182 -1.88 -8.31 -21.05
C ARG A 182 -2.74 -7.98 -19.85
N LEU A 183 -2.18 -8.05 -18.65
CA LEU A 183 -2.91 -7.77 -17.41
C LEU A 183 -3.44 -6.33 -17.39
N LEU A 184 -2.62 -5.35 -17.80
CA LEU A 184 -3.01 -3.94 -17.90
C LEU A 184 -4.27 -3.72 -18.78
N LEU A 185 -4.44 -4.53 -19.83
CA LEU A 185 -5.62 -4.47 -20.70
C LEU A 185 -6.86 -5.10 -20.06
N LEU A 186 -6.68 -6.13 -19.23
CA LEU A 186 -7.78 -6.90 -18.64
C LEU A 186 -8.37 -6.22 -17.41
N VAL A 187 -7.53 -5.68 -16.52
CA VAL A 187 -7.96 -5.18 -15.20
C VAL A 187 -9.07 -4.13 -15.26
N SER A 188 -9.15 -3.33 -16.33
CA SER A 188 -10.09 -2.22 -16.46
C SER A 188 -11.49 -2.62 -16.95
N GLY A 189 -11.73 -3.89 -17.32
CA GLY A 189 -13.05 -4.28 -17.82
C GLY A 189 -13.28 -5.73 -18.23
N GLN A 190 -12.27 -6.59 -18.15
CA GLN A 190 -12.39 -8.02 -18.50
C GLN A 190 -11.89 -8.86 -17.34
N LEU A 191 -12.76 -9.08 -16.35
CA LEU A 191 -12.41 -9.84 -15.15
C LEU A 191 -12.36 -11.34 -15.43
N GLU A 192 -13.27 -11.84 -16.26
CA GLU A 192 -13.48 -13.27 -16.53
C GLU A 192 -12.20 -13.94 -17.05
N PRO A 193 -11.45 -13.38 -18.02
CA PRO A 193 -10.18 -13.97 -18.45
C PRO A 193 -9.14 -14.10 -17.33
N ILE A 194 -9.18 -13.23 -16.31
CA ILE A 194 -8.30 -13.36 -15.14
C ILE A 194 -8.75 -14.55 -14.30
N LEU A 195 -10.04 -14.64 -13.99
CA LEU A 195 -10.60 -15.70 -13.15
C LEU A 195 -10.47 -17.08 -13.78
N ASP A 196 -10.68 -17.19 -15.09
CA ASP A 196 -10.59 -18.47 -15.83
C ASP A 196 -9.15 -19.00 -15.91
N THR A 197 -8.14 -18.13 -15.74
CA THR A 197 -6.72 -18.51 -15.75
C THR A 197 -6.19 -18.82 -14.35
N LEU A 198 -6.98 -18.58 -13.29
CA LEU A 198 -6.52 -18.88 -11.94
C LEU A 198 -6.23 -20.38 -11.78
N PRO A 199 -5.14 -20.75 -11.08
CA PRO A 199 -4.89 -22.14 -10.76
C PRO A 199 -6.04 -22.68 -9.90
N HIS A 200 -6.68 -23.75 -10.34
CA HIS A 200 -7.61 -24.50 -9.50
C HIS A 200 -6.84 -25.12 -8.33
N ALA A 201 -7.38 -24.99 -7.12
CA ALA A 201 -6.86 -25.63 -5.93
C ALA A 201 -7.00 -27.16 -6.00
#